data_AF-A0A951RNZ0-F1
#
_entry.id   AF-A0A951RNZ0-F1
#
_cell.length_a   1.000
_cell.length_b   1.000
_cell.length_c   1.000
_cell.angle_alpha   90.00
_cell.angle_beta   90.00
_cell.angle_gamma   90.00
#
_symmetry.space_group_name_H-M   'P 1'
#
loop_
_entity.id
_entity.type
_entity.pdbx_description
1 polymer ?
#
loop_
_entity_poly.entity_id
_entity_poly.type
_entity_poly.pdbx_seq_one_letter_code
_entity_poly.pdbx_strand_id
1 'polypeptide(L)'
;MNITYTITGMTCGGCAAKVKSAFLKNPDVLSVEVSHQEGTAKVQAERKPDRKQLDKLLADTGEYRITEVADNTASPEEKPTPAPTLAEEETTSIWETYKPLVLIFLFVSGVAALASYQEGTFSWQHWMRYFMAGFFIVFSFFKFLDLKGFARSYAMYDLLAKQWKGYGYVYPFLELGLGVLYLTAINLPATHVATIAIMGFSSIGVIRNMLSPNQVQCACLGTVFKLPLGNVTLVEDLLMVIMAVVMLVF
;
A
#
# COMPACT_ATOMS: atom_id res chain seq x y z
N MET A 1 -11.39 4.11 33.03
CA MET A 1 -9.96 4.36 33.32
C MET A 1 -9.11 3.91 32.13
N ASN A 2 -7.98 4.57 31.89
CA ASN A 2 -7.05 4.20 30.82
C ASN A 2 -5.78 3.64 31.47
N ILE A 3 -5.45 2.39 31.17
CA ILE A 3 -4.28 1.69 31.70
C ILE A 3 -3.39 1.33 30.51
N THR A 4 -2.10 1.59 30.61
CA THR A 4 -1.14 1.17 29.58
C THR A 4 -0.32 0.00 30.09
N TYR A 5 -0.34 -1.10 29.34
CA TYR A 5 0.44 -2.31 29.59
C TYR A 5 1.59 -2.43 28.60
N THR A 6 2.78 -2.73 29.08
CA THR A 6 3.91 -3.11 28.22
C THR A 6 3.89 -4.62 28.00
N ILE A 7 3.89 -5.05 26.74
CA ILE A 7 3.72 -6.45 26.34
C ILE A 7 4.92 -6.91 25.50
N THR A 8 5.55 -7.98 25.96
CA THR A 8 6.66 -8.64 25.26
C THR A 8 6.14 -9.84 24.45
N GLY A 9 6.83 -10.15 23.34
CA GLY A 9 6.49 -11.27 22.45
C GLY A 9 5.75 -10.90 21.16
N MET A 10 5.38 -9.62 20.97
CA MET A 10 4.75 -9.16 19.72
C MET A 10 5.80 -8.81 18.67
N THR A 11 5.89 -9.59 17.59
CA THR A 11 6.88 -9.38 16.50
C THR A 11 6.27 -8.94 15.17
N CYS A 12 4.94 -8.93 15.06
CA CYS A 12 4.24 -8.45 13.87
C CYS A 12 2.83 -7.94 14.18
N GLY A 13 2.18 -7.31 13.20
CA GLY A 13 0.79 -6.86 13.32
C GLY A 13 -0.21 -8.01 13.61
N GLY A 14 0.08 -9.23 13.15
CA GLY A 14 -0.70 -10.41 13.51
C GLY A 14 -0.61 -10.78 15.00
N CYS A 15 0.55 -10.58 15.63
CA CYS A 15 0.71 -10.75 17.08
C CYS A 15 -0.11 -9.69 17.84
N ALA A 16 -0.06 -8.43 17.41
CA ALA A 16 -0.85 -7.37 18.03
C ALA A 16 -2.36 -7.63 17.93
N ALA A 17 -2.85 -8.15 16.80
CA ALA A 17 -4.25 -8.53 16.64
C ALA A 17 -4.66 -9.66 17.61
N LYS A 18 -3.81 -10.68 17.78
CA LYS A 18 -4.05 -11.78 18.74
C LYS A 18 -4.11 -11.28 20.18
N VAL A 19 -3.18 -10.41 20.56
CA VAL A 19 -3.15 -9.76 21.89
C VAL A 19 -4.41 -8.92 22.09
N LYS A 20 -4.80 -8.10 21.10
CA LYS A 20 -6.03 -7.30 21.14
C LYS A 20 -7.27 -8.17 21.39
N SER A 21 -7.40 -9.27 20.65
CA SER A 21 -8.50 -10.22 20.83
C SER A 21 -8.49 -10.90 22.20
N ALA A 22 -7.33 -11.17 22.79
CA ALA A 22 -7.23 -11.75 24.14
C ALA A 22 -7.71 -10.77 25.22
N PHE A 23 -7.34 -9.49 25.12
CA PHE A 23 -7.77 -8.45 26.07
C PHE A 23 -9.29 -8.21 26.01
N LEU A 24 -9.90 -8.22 24.83
CA LEU A 24 -11.36 -8.06 24.66
C LEU A 24 -12.20 -9.22 25.20
N LYS A 25 -11.58 -10.37 25.54
CA LYS A 25 -12.29 -11.48 26.21
C LYS A 25 -12.50 -11.20 27.70
N ASN A 26 -11.80 -10.23 28.27
CA ASN A 26 -11.98 -9.86 29.67
C ASN A 26 -13.19 -8.91 29.79
N PRO A 27 -14.21 -9.26 30.61
CA PRO A 27 -15.43 -8.47 30.77
C PRO A 27 -15.19 -7.06 31.33
N ASP A 28 -14.06 -6.82 32.00
CA ASP A 28 -13.73 -5.50 32.54
C ASP A 28 -13.14 -4.55 31.48
N VAL A 29 -12.80 -5.05 30.28
CA VAL A 29 -12.18 -4.29 29.19
C VAL A 29 -13.22 -3.81 28.18
N LEU A 30 -13.38 -2.48 28.07
CA LEU A 30 -14.29 -1.83 27.12
C LEU A 30 -13.66 -1.68 25.74
N SER A 31 -12.39 -1.26 25.69
CA SER A 31 -11.66 -1.12 24.43
C SER A 31 -10.16 -1.31 24.66
N VAL A 32 -9.46 -1.74 23.62
CA VAL A 32 -8.01 -1.94 23.67
C VAL A 32 -7.37 -1.59 22.34
N GLU A 33 -6.34 -0.75 22.40
CA GLU A 33 -5.45 -0.43 21.29
C GLU A 33 -4.10 -1.07 21.54
N VAL A 34 -3.62 -1.87 20.59
CA VAL A 34 -2.35 -2.60 20.72
C VAL A 34 -1.40 -2.16 19.61
N SER A 35 -0.22 -1.69 20.00
CA SER A 35 0.86 -1.33 19.07
C SER A 35 2.00 -2.34 19.17
N HIS A 36 2.25 -3.08 18.08
CA HIS A 36 3.43 -3.96 18.01
C HIS A 36 4.74 -3.16 17.88
N GLN A 37 4.69 -1.93 17.37
CA GLN A 37 5.86 -1.08 17.19
C GLN A 37 6.33 -0.49 18.52
N GLU A 38 5.39 -0.09 19.37
CA GLU A 38 5.67 0.44 20.71
C GLU A 38 5.77 -0.66 21.77
N GLY A 39 5.27 -1.87 21.47
CA GLY A 39 5.19 -2.95 22.45
C GLY A 39 4.15 -2.68 23.55
N THR A 40 3.13 -1.87 23.28
CA THR A 40 2.16 -1.40 24.28
C THR A 40 0.73 -1.84 23.95
N ALA A 41 -0.08 -2.02 25.00
CA ALA A 41 -1.54 -2.12 24.91
C ALA A 41 -2.18 -1.07 25.82
N LYS A 42 -2.89 -0.11 25.20
CA LYS A 42 -3.69 0.90 25.88
C LYS A 42 -5.09 0.33 26.07
N VAL A 43 -5.48 0.11 27.33
CA VAL A 43 -6.72 -0.55 27.72
C VAL A 43 -7.64 0.45 28.40
N GLN A 44 -8.86 0.55 27.89
CA GLN A 44 -9.96 1.25 28.53
C GLN A 44 -10.82 0.25 29.28
N ALA A 45 -11.02 0.50 30.56
CA ALA A 45 -11.76 -0.40 31.44
C ALA A 45 -12.63 0.38 32.42
N GLU A 46 -13.75 -0.18 32.87
CA GLU A 46 -14.56 0.40 33.95
C GLU A 46 -13.90 0.19 35.32
N ARG A 47 -13.24 -0.96 35.49
CA ARG A 47 -12.49 -1.35 36.68
C ARG A 47 -11.12 -1.89 36.27
N LYS A 48 -10.14 -1.79 37.15
CA LYS A 48 -8.80 -2.30 36.88
C LYS A 48 -8.87 -3.82 36.66
N PRO A 49 -8.56 -4.34 35.45
CA PRO A 49 -8.67 -5.76 35.18
C PRO A 49 -7.65 -6.55 36.01
N ASP A 50 -8.04 -7.74 36.49
CA ASP A 50 -7.15 -8.61 37.26
C ASP A 50 -5.96 -9.07 36.40
N ARG A 51 -4.74 -8.71 36.83
CA ARG A 51 -3.49 -9.06 36.15
C ARG A 51 -3.35 -10.57 35.96
N LYS A 52 -3.78 -11.38 36.95
CA LYS A 52 -3.68 -12.85 36.86
C LYS A 52 -4.55 -13.41 35.74
N GLN A 53 -5.71 -12.81 35.51
CA GLN A 53 -6.61 -13.21 34.42
C GLN A 53 -6.06 -12.78 33.06
N LEU A 54 -5.50 -11.56 32.97
CA LEU A 54 -4.87 -11.08 31.74
C LEU A 54 -3.65 -11.91 31.35
N ASP A 55 -2.77 -12.23 32.30
CA ASP A 55 -1.60 -13.09 32.05
C ASP A 55 -2.01 -14.49 31.58
N LYS A 56 -3.09 -15.05 32.15
CA LYS A 56 -3.65 -16.34 31.71
C LYS A 56 -4.20 -16.28 30.28
N LEU A 57 -4.98 -15.26 29.95
CA LEU A 57 -5.54 -15.07 28.61
C LEU A 57 -4.45 -14.88 27.55
N LEU A 58 -3.35 -14.20 27.92
CA LEU A 58 -2.20 -14.02 27.05
C LEU A 58 -1.41 -15.31 26.87
N ALA A 59 -1.17 -16.08 27.94
CA ALA A 59 -0.52 -17.39 27.89
C ALA A 59 -1.30 -18.41 27.04
N ASP A 60 -2.63 -18.40 27.12
CA ASP A 60 -3.51 -19.26 26.30
C ASP A 60 -3.49 -18.87 24.80
N THR A 61 -3.03 -17.65 24.48
CA THR A 61 -3.01 -17.10 23.11
C THR A 61 -1.61 -17.17 22.47
N GLY A 62 -0.54 -17.28 23.26
CA GLY A 62 0.84 -17.41 22.83
C GLY A 62 1.86 -17.06 23.92
N GLU A 63 3.14 -16.96 23.57
CA GLU A 63 4.21 -16.56 24.50
C GLU A 63 4.26 -15.04 24.73
N TYR A 64 3.14 -14.44 25.17
CA TYR A 64 3.06 -13.01 25.48
C TYR A 64 3.11 -12.75 26.99
N ARG A 65 3.84 -11.72 27.42
CA ARG A 65 3.97 -11.37 28.86
C ARG A 65 3.82 -9.88 29.10
N ILE A 66 3.07 -9.52 30.15
CA ILE A 66 2.94 -8.15 30.66
C ILE A 66 4.10 -7.86 31.61
N THR A 67 4.98 -6.92 31.24
CA THR A 67 6.14 -6.54 32.06
C THR A 67 5.82 -5.37 32.99
N GLU A 68 5.19 -4.32 32.48
CA GLU A 68 4.91 -3.09 33.25
C GLU A 68 3.47 -2.62 33.08
N VAL A 69 2.96 -1.98 34.14
CA VAL A 69 1.64 -1.33 34.18
C VAL A 69 1.89 0.12 34.56
N ALA A 70 1.72 1.04 33.62
CA ALA A 70 1.67 2.46 33.94
C ALA A 70 0.24 2.80 34.38
N ASP A 71 0.01 2.76 35.71
CA ASP A 71 -1.22 3.26 36.32
C ASP A 71 -1.15 4.79 36.38
N ASN A 72 -1.75 5.45 35.41
CA ASN A 72 -1.94 6.89 35.49
C ASN A 72 -3.17 7.20 36.36
N THR A 73 -3.03 7.04 37.68
CA THR A 73 -4.01 7.48 38.70
C THR A 73 -3.63 8.80 39.37
N ALA A 74 -2.72 9.60 38.80
CA ALA A 74 -2.47 10.97 39.23
C ALA A 74 -2.89 11.94 38.12
N SER A 75 -3.96 12.69 38.37
CA SER A 75 -4.29 13.90 37.63
C SER A 75 -3.15 14.89 37.77
N PRO A 76 -2.49 15.35 36.70
CA PRO A 76 -1.66 16.55 36.77
C PRO A 76 -2.58 17.77 36.85
N GLU A 77 -2.30 18.68 37.78
CA GLU A 77 -2.93 20.00 37.85
C GLU A 77 -2.92 20.70 36.48
N GLU A 78 -4.10 21.16 36.11
CA GLU A 78 -4.40 21.96 34.94
C GLU A 78 -3.74 23.33 35.07
N LYS A 79 -2.53 23.49 34.51
CA LYS A 79 -2.05 24.81 34.10
C LYS A 79 -2.80 25.18 32.81
N PRO A 80 -3.43 26.36 32.72
CA PRO A 80 -4.23 26.75 31.56
C PRO A 80 -3.31 26.85 30.34
N THR A 81 -3.31 25.77 29.57
CA THR A 81 -2.68 25.66 28.26
C THR A 81 -3.75 26.07 27.26
N PRO A 82 -3.44 26.92 26.26
CA PRO A 82 -4.44 27.41 25.33
C PRO A 82 -5.21 26.26 24.67
N ALA A 83 -6.48 26.54 24.36
CA ALA A 83 -7.47 25.67 23.73
C ALA A 83 -6.85 24.68 22.72
N PRO A 84 -7.41 23.46 22.58
CA PRO A 84 -6.86 22.42 21.72
C PRO A 84 -6.75 22.96 20.29
N THR A 85 -5.54 23.34 19.88
CA THR A 85 -5.16 23.23 18.48
C THR A 85 -5.29 21.76 18.18
N LEU A 86 -6.29 21.47 17.34
CA LEU A 86 -6.48 20.24 16.60
C LEU A 86 -5.13 19.56 16.46
N ALA A 87 -5.02 18.35 17.01
CA ALA A 87 -3.86 17.50 16.83
C ALA A 87 -3.40 17.66 15.39
N GLU A 88 -2.19 18.19 15.21
CA GLU A 88 -1.51 18.08 13.94
C GLU A 88 -1.43 16.57 13.71
N GLU A 89 -2.37 16.06 12.92
CA GLU A 89 -2.17 14.82 12.21
C GLU A 89 -0.76 14.94 11.64
N GLU A 90 0.15 14.03 12.03
CA GLU A 90 1.38 13.84 11.31
C GLU A 90 0.98 13.46 9.87
N THR A 91 0.71 14.48 9.08
CA THR A 91 0.55 14.39 7.64
C THR A 91 1.95 14.04 7.19
N THR A 92 2.24 12.73 7.11
CA THR A 92 3.35 12.27 6.27
C THR A 92 3.16 13.02 4.97
N SER A 93 4.06 13.98 4.72
CA SER A 93 3.90 14.92 3.62
C SER A 93 3.60 14.10 2.39
N ILE A 94 2.49 14.39 1.71
CA ILE A 94 2.05 13.72 0.48
C ILE A 94 3.25 13.54 -0.46
N TRP A 95 4.14 14.53 -0.48
CA TRP A 95 5.41 14.51 -1.19
C TRP A 95 6.33 13.34 -0.85
N GLU A 96 6.56 13.00 0.42
CA GLU A 96 7.43 11.87 0.78
C GLU A 96 6.86 10.53 0.32
N THR A 97 5.52 10.43 0.27
CA THR A 97 4.83 9.22 -0.23
C THR A 97 4.96 9.10 -1.76
N TYR A 98 4.78 10.18 -2.52
CA TYR A 98 4.82 10.18 -4.00
C TYR A 98 6.20 10.46 -4.61
N LYS A 99 7.20 10.87 -3.81
CA LYS A 99 8.56 11.18 -4.27
C LYS A 99 9.20 10.09 -5.12
N PRO A 100 9.12 8.78 -4.77
CA PRO A 100 9.65 7.72 -5.62
C PRO A 100 8.99 7.69 -7.00
N LEU A 101 7.66 7.85 -7.06
CA LEU A 101 6.88 7.86 -8.29
C LEU A 101 7.25 9.05 -9.20
N VAL A 102 7.34 10.24 -8.63
CA VAL A 102 7.76 11.45 -9.36
C VAL A 102 9.18 11.30 -9.89
N LEU A 103 10.08 10.73 -9.09
CA LEU A 103 11.47 10.48 -9.52
C LEU A 103 11.51 9.51 -10.69
N ILE A 104 10.77 8.39 -10.63
CA ILE A 104 10.64 7.45 -11.75
C ILE A 104 10.12 8.16 -13.00
N PHE A 105 9.05 8.93 -12.88
CA PHE A 105 8.45 9.66 -14.00
C PHE A 105 9.47 10.61 -14.65
N LEU A 106 10.19 11.40 -13.86
CA LEU A 106 11.20 12.35 -14.36
C LEU A 106 12.37 11.64 -15.04
N PHE A 107 12.89 10.57 -14.44
CA PHE A 107 14.00 9.80 -15.01
C PHE A 107 13.60 9.10 -16.32
N VAL A 108 12.46 8.41 -16.33
CA VAL A 108 11.94 7.73 -17.54
C VAL A 108 11.65 8.74 -18.64
N SER A 109 11.00 9.87 -18.32
CA SER A 109 10.74 10.96 -19.27
C SER A 109 12.01 11.57 -19.85
N GLY A 110 13.01 11.83 -19.01
CA GLY A 110 14.31 12.37 -19.45
C GLY A 110 15.08 11.41 -20.35
N VAL A 111 15.15 10.13 -19.98
CA VAL A 111 15.77 9.09 -20.82
C VAL A 111 15.01 8.93 -22.13
N ALA A 112 13.67 8.91 -22.10
CA ALA A 112 12.86 8.86 -23.30
C ALA A 112 13.10 10.08 -24.19
N ALA A 113 13.25 11.28 -23.62
CA ALA A 113 13.51 12.51 -24.38
C ALA A 113 14.86 12.44 -25.10
N LEU A 114 15.90 12.00 -24.39
CA LEU A 114 17.23 11.78 -24.94
C LEU A 114 17.22 10.71 -26.04
N ALA A 115 16.56 9.57 -25.81
CA ALA A 115 16.48 8.48 -26.78
C ALA A 115 15.67 8.83 -28.04
N SER A 116 14.76 9.80 -27.93
CA SER A 116 13.91 10.28 -29.03
C SER A 116 14.54 11.38 -29.85
N TYR A 117 15.64 11.93 -29.37
CA TYR A 117 16.44 12.90 -30.10
C TYR A 117 17.37 12.14 -31.05
N GLN A 118 16.88 11.87 -32.25
CA GLN A 118 17.64 11.20 -33.32
C GLN A 118 17.72 12.13 -34.53
N GLU A 119 18.89 12.18 -35.18
CA GLU A 119 19.12 12.94 -36.41
C GLU A 119 18.78 14.45 -36.32
N GLY A 120 18.92 15.03 -35.12
CA GLY A 120 18.70 16.46 -34.90
C GLY A 120 17.22 16.89 -34.82
N THR A 121 16.29 15.93 -34.86
CA THR A 121 14.86 16.21 -34.71
C THR A 121 14.28 15.45 -33.51
N PHE A 122 13.29 16.05 -32.86
CA PHE A 122 12.60 15.42 -31.74
C PHE A 122 11.27 14.82 -32.23
N SER A 123 11.12 13.51 -32.12
CA SER A 123 9.89 12.81 -32.48
C SER A 123 9.04 12.51 -31.26
N TRP A 124 7.84 13.09 -31.19
CA TRP A 124 6.89 12.85 -30.11
C TRP A 124 6.44 11.39 -30.04
N GLN A 125 6.28 10.72 -31.19
CA GLN A 125 5.91 9.31 -31.25
C GLN A 125 7.00 8.41 -30.66
N HIS A 126 8.28 8.69 -30.96
CA HIS A 126 9.39 7.95 -30.37
C HIS A 126 9.48 8.20 -28.86
N TRP A 127 9.22 9.44 -28.42
CA TRP A 127 9.21 9.79 -27.00
C TRP A 127 8.13 9.04 -26.24
N MET A 128 6.91 9.07 -26.76
CA MET A 128 5.77 8.33 -26.22
C MET A 128 6.11 6.83 -26.09
N ARG A 129 6.67 6.23 -27.14
CA ARG A 129 7.08 4.82 -27.17
C ARG A 129 8.12 4.50 -26.10
N TYR A 130 9.21 5.26 -26.02
CA TYR A 130 10.28 5.00 -25.06
C TYR A 130 9.85 5.30 -23.63
N PHE A 131 8.97 6.28 -23.42
CA PHE A 131 8.37 6.53 -22.12
C PHE A 131 7.54 5.32 -21.66
N MET A 132 6.62 4.84 -22.51
CA MET A 132 5.79 3.66 -22.19
C MET A 132 6.66 2.43 -21.91
N ALA A 133 7.68 2.19 -22.74
CA ALA A 133 8.63 1.10 -22.54
C ALA A 133 9.33 1.18 -21.17
N GLY A 134 9.94 2.33 -20.86
CA GLY A 134 10.67 2.54 -19.61
C GLY A 134 9.75 2.43 -18.40
N PHE A 135 8.55 2.97 -18.48
CA PHE A 135 7.59 2.93 -17.38
C PHE A 135 7.13 1.50 -17.09
N PHE A 136 6.73 0.73 -18.10
CA PHE A 136 6.37 -0.67 -17.92
C PHE A 136 7.49 -1.53 -17.35
N ILE A 137 8.73 -1.35 -17.84
CA ILE A 137 9.89 -2.10 -17.34
C ILE A 137 10.16 -1.77 -15.86
N VAL A 138 10.17 -0.49 -15.50
CA VAL A 138 10.47 -0.05 -14.14
C VAL A 138 9.36 -0.45 -13.17
N PHE A 139 8.10 -0.32 -13.54
CA PHE A 139 6.97 -0.73 -12.69
C PHE A 139 6.86 -2.24 -12.52
N SER A 140 7.13 -2.99 -13.59
CA SER A 140 7.26 -4.44 -13.50
C SER A 140 8.39 -4.84 -12.54
N PHE A 141 9.54 -4.17 -12.62
CA PHE A 141 10.66 -4.39 -11.69
C PHE A 141 10.26 -4.16 -10.23
N PHE A 142 9.54 -3.08 -9.90
CA PHE A 142 9.07 -2.86 -8.53
C PHE A 142 8.12 -3.95 -8.05
N LYS A 143 7.28 -4.48 -8.94
CA LYS A 143 6.40 -5.62 -8.62
C LYS A 143 7.20 -6.90 -8.38
N PHE A 144 8.35 -7.08 -9.03
CA PHE A 144 9.25 -8.22 -8.78
C PHE A 144 9.96 -8.16 -7.42
N LEU A 145 10.20 -6.97 -6.85
CA LEU A 145 10.86 -6.84 -5.54
C LEU A 145 10.08 -7.57 -4.42
N ASP A 146 8.76 -7.57 -4.50
CA ASP A 146 7.88 -8.35 -3.61
C ASP A 146 6.73 -8.96 -4.41
N LEU A 147 7.07 -9.91 -5.30
CA LEU A 147 6.09 -10.54 -6.19
C LEU A 147 4.91 -11.18 -5.44
N LYS A 148 5.19 -11.81 -4.28
CA LYS A 148 4.16 -12.46 -3.46
C LYS A 148 3.26 -11.44 -2.78
N GLY A 149 3.82 -10.36 -2.23
CA GLY A 149 3.06 -9.28 -1.65
C GLY A 149 2.23 -8.54 -2.70
N PHE A 150 2.82 -8.24 -3.86
CA PHE A 150 2.11 -7.68 -5.01
C PHE A 150 0.93 -8.55 -5.41
N ALA A 151 1.13 -9.85 -5.70
CA ALA A 151 0.06 -10.73 -6.16
C ALA A 151 -1.10 -10.83 -5.15
N ARG A 152 -0.79 -10.80 -3.84
CA ARG A 152 -1.81 -10.80 -2.77
C ARG A 152 -2.59 -9.49 -2.74
N SER A 153 -1.91 -8.35 -2.84
CA SER A 153 -2.53 -7.02 -2.83
C SER A 153 -3.34 -6.78 -4.11
N TYR A 154 -2.80 -7.15 -5.27
CA TYR A 154 -3.42 -6.99 -6.58
C TYR A 154 -4.75 -7.76 -6.67
N ALA A 155 -4.80 -8.99 -6.12
CA ALA A 155 -6.02 -9.80 -6.04
C ALA A 155 -7.15 -9.19 -5.20
N MET A 156 -6.88 -8.15 -4.40
CA MET A 156 -7.92 -7.48 -3.61
C MET A 156 -8.77 -6.52 -4.45
N TYR A 157 -8.22 -5.95 -5.53
CA TYR A 157 -8.87 -4.89 -6.30
C TYR A 157 -8.98 -5.17 -7.81
N ASP A 158 -8.08 -5.94 -8.41
CA ASP A 158 -8.18 -6.30 -9.83
C ASP A 158 -9.25 -7.39 -10.07
N LEU A 159 -10.05 -7.24 -11.14
CA LEU A 159 -11.19 -8.13 -11.41
C LEU A 159 -10.73 -9.55 -11.73
N LEU A 160 -9.68 -9.71 -12.53
CA LEU A 160 -9.23 -11.01 -12.98
C LEU A 160 -8.41 -11.70 -11.90
N ALA A 161 -7.57 -10.96 -11.17
CA ALA A 161 -6.81 -11.49 -10.03
C ALA A 161 -7.72 -11.89 -8.86
N LYS A 162 -8.86 -11.22 -8.68
CA LYS A 162 -9.87 -11.61 -7.69
C LYS A 162 -10.52 -12.95 -8.02
N GLN A 163 -10.74 -13.24 -9.30
CA GLN A 163 -11.29 -14.53 -9.76
C GLN A 163 -10.21 -15.62 -9.82
N TRP A 164 -9.03 -15.28 -10.35
CA TRP A 164 -7.89 -16.17 -10.48
C TRP A 164 -6.65 -15.57 -9.83
N LYS A 165 -6.37 -15.96 -8.58
CA LYS A 165 -5.21 -15.47 -7.81
C LYS A 165 -3.85 -15.71 -8.48
N GLY A 166 -3.77 -16.69 -9.39
CA GLY A 166 -2.58 -16.94 -10.20
C GLY A 166 -2.24 -15.78 -11.15
N TYR A 167 -3.26 -15.05 -11.62
CA TYR A 167 -3.09 -13.91 -12.53
C TYR A 167 -2.19 -12.82 -11.94
N GLY A 168 -2.27 -12.57 -10.62
CA GLY A 168 -1.39 -11.59 -9.95
C GLY A 168 0.11 -11.92 -10.04
N TYR A 169 0.48 -13.19 -10.24
CA TYR A 169 1.86 -13.59 -10.50
C TYR A 169 2.25 -13.44 -11.97
N VAL A 170 1.28 -13.53 -12.88
CA VAL A 170 1.49 -13.40 -14.33
C VAL A 170 1.58 -11.92 -14.75
N TYR A 171 0.81 -11.05 -14.09
CA TYR A 171 0.68 -9.64 -14.45
C TYR A 171 2.01 -8.87 -14.57
N PRO A 172 2.98 -8.98 -13.62
CA PRO A 172 4.27 -8.30 -13.77
C PRO A 172 5.05 -8.74 -15.02
N PHE A 173 4.90 -10.00 -15.45
CA PHE A 173 5.51 -10.48 -16.69
C PHE A 173 4.81 -9.93 -17.94
N LEU A 174 3.50 -9.71 -17.89
CA LEU A 174 2.77 -9.06 -18.98
C LEU A 174 3.26 -7.63 -19.17
N GLU A 175 3.41 -6.87 -18.07
CA GLU A 175 3.98 -5.53 -18.13
C GLU A 175 5.42 -5.52 -18.63
N LEU A 176 6.27 -6.43 -18.14
CA LEU A 176 7.64 -6.56 -18.65
C LEU A 176 7.63 -6.84 -20.16
N GLY A 177 6.78 -7.76 -20.60
CA GLY A 177 6.61 -8.11 -22.01
C GLY A 177 6.17 -6.92 -22.85
N LEU A 178 5.17 -6.16 -22.42
CA LEU A 178 4.73 -4.92 -23.08
C LEU A 178 5.85 -3.88 -23.14
N GLY A 179 6.60 -3.71 -22.04
CA GLY A 179 7.75 -2.81 -21.98
C GLY A 179 8.84 -3.17 -23.00
N VAL A 180 9.16 -4.46 -23.12
CA VAL A 180 10.11 -4.98 -24.13
C VAL A 180 9.57 -4.81 -25.55
N LEU A 181 8.29 -5.08 -25.80
CA LEU A 181 7.67 -4.89 -27.12
C LEU A 181 7.69 -3.42 -27.56
N TYR A 182 7.39 -2.48 -26.65
CA TYR A 182 7.53 -1.06 -26.93
C TYR A 182 8.98 -0.64 -27.18
N LEU A 183 9.93 -1.16 -26.40
CA LEU A 183 11.34 -0.83 -26.56
C LEU A 183 11.91 -1.32 -27.89
N THR A 184 11.55 -2.53 -28.30
CA THR A 184 12.03 -3.18 -29.53
C THR A 184 11.20 -2.82 -30.77
N ALA A 185 10.08 -2.12 -30.59
CA ALA A 185 9.14 -1.75 -31.64
C ALA A 185 8.58 -2.94 -32.46
N ILE A 186 8.49 -4.12 -31.85
CA ILE A 186 7.96 -5.33 -32.50
C ILE A 186 6.43 -5.25 -32.56
N ASN A 187 5.88 -5.24 -33.77
CA ASN A 187 4.44 -5.23 -34.04
C ASN A 187 3.67 -4.21 -33.16
N LEU A 188 3.99 -2.93 -33.36
CA LEU A 188 3.41 -1.82 -32.59
C LEU A 188 1.86 -1.81 -32.57
N PRO A 189 1.13 -2.03 -33.68
CA PRO A 189 -0.33 -2.04 -33.65
C PRO A 189 -0.89 -3.10 -32.70
N ALA A 190 -0.36 -4.32 -32.75
CA ALA A 190 -0.77 -5.38 -31.83
C ALA A 190 -0.41 -5.05 -30.38
N THR A 191 0.77 -4.45 -30.16
CA THR A 191 1.21 -4.03 -28.82
C THR A 191 0.30 -2.95 -28.24
N HIS A 192 -0.11 -1.93 -29.01
CA HIS A 192 -1.08 -0.93 -28.57
C HIS A 192 -2.43 -1.55 -28.20
N VAL A 193 -2.96 -2.45 -29.03
CA VAL A 193 -4.22 -3.15 -28.75
C VAL A 193 -4.11 -3.99 -27.47
N ALA A 194 -3.00 -4.73 -27.29
CA ALA A 194 -2.77 -5.52 -26.09
C ALA A 194 -2.67 -4.65 -24.83
N THR A 195 -1.95 -3.52 -24.90
CA THR A 195 -1.86 -2.55 -23.79
C THR A 195 -3.23 -2.01 -23.42
N ILE A 196 -4.03 -1.58 -24.40
CA ILE A 196 -5.39 -1.07 -24.17
C ILE A 196 -6.26 -2.13 -23.50
N ALA A 197 -6.20 -3.38 -23.98
CA ALA A 197 -6.99 -4.47 -23.43
C ALA A 197 -6.60 -4.82 -21.99
N ILE A 198 -5.30 -5.01 -21.73
CA ILE A 198 -4.79 -5.44 -20.41
C ILE A 198 -4.95 -4.30 -19.38
N MET A 199 -4.46 -3.10 -19.69
CA MET A 199 -4.49 -1.95 -18.76
C MET A 199 -5.89 -1.39 -18.60
N GLY A 200 -6.69 -1.38 -19.67
CA GLY A 200 -8.09 -0.97 -19.61
C GLY A 200 -8.93 -1.91 -18.73
N PHE A 201 -8.73 -3.22 -18.86
CA PHE A 201 -9.41 -4.20 -18.01
C PHE A 201 -9.01 -4.04 -16.52
N SER A 202 -7.71 -3.89 -16.23
CA SER A 202 -7.19 -3.60 -14.87
C SER A 202 -7.83 -2.34 -14.28
N SER A 203 -7.85 -1.25 -15.05
CA SER A 203 -8.43 0.04 -14.66
C SER A 203 -9.90 -0.06 -14.25
N ILE A 204 -10.71 -0.79 -15.02
CA ILE A 204 -12.14 -0.99 -14.70
C ILE A 204 -12.30 -1.67 -13.34
N GLY A 205 -11.41 -2.61 -13.00
CA GLY A 205 -11.41 -3.28 -11.70
C GLY A 205 -11.09 -2.37 -10.54
N VAL A 206 -10.02 -1.58 -10.68
CA VAL A 206 -9.61 -0.59 -9.68
C VAL A 206 -10.72 0.45 -9.46
N ILE A 207 -11.30 1.00 -10.54
CA ILE A 207 -12.41 1.98 -10.47
C ILE A 207 -13.60 1.38 -9.72
N ARG A 208 -14.03 0.16 -10.07
CA ARG A 208 -15.15 -0.50 -9.42
C ARG A 208 -14.90 -0.76 -7.93
N ASN A 209 -13.67 -1.11 -7.58
CA ASN A 209 -13.28 -1.33 -6.19
C ASN A 209 -13.23 -0.01 -5.40
N MET A 210 -12.74 1.07 -6.00
CA MET A 210 -12.74 2.41 -5.39
C MET A 210 -14.14 2.97 -5.16
N LEU A 211 -15.10 2.66 -6.03
CA LEU A 211 -16.50 3.06 -5.91
C LEU A 211 -17.31 2.19 -4.93
N SER A 212 -16.75 1.09 -4.43
CA SER A 212 -17.45 0.17 -3.52
C SER A 212 -17.39 0.67 -2.07
N PRO A 213 -18.51 0.72 -1.33
CA PRO A 213 -18.57 1.32 0.02
C PRO A 213 -17.84 0.53 1.12
N ASN A 214 -17.31 -0.66 0.82
CA ASN A 214 -16.63 -1.54 1.78
C ASN A 214 -15.12 -1.55 1.54
N GLN A 215 -14.44 -0.44 1.81
CA GLN A 215 -12.98 -0.38 1.74
C GLN A 215 -12.36 -1.19 2.87
N VAL A 216 -11.79 -2.35 2.54
CA VAL A 216 -10.81 -3.00 3.40
C VAL A 216 -9.49 -2.25 3.21
N GLN A 217 -9.35 -1.17 3.97
CA GLN A 217 -8.08 -0.46 4.15
C GLN A 217 -7.04 -1.46 4.68
N CYS A 218 -5.80 -1.30 4.20
CA CYS A 218 -4.59 -2.03 4.60
C CYS A 218 -4.27 -3.32 3.82
N ALA A 219 -3.92 -3.16 2.54
CA ALA A 219 -2.94 -4.03 1.91
C ALA A 219 -1.59 -3.29 1.92
N CYS A 220 -0.76 -3.58 2.93
CA CYS A 220 0.62 -3.10 2.94
C CYS A 220 1.37 -3.78 1.79
N LEU A 221 1.78 -3.02 0.77
CA LEU A 221 2.91 -3.43 -0.07
C LEU A 221 4.09 -3.66 0.89
N GLY A 222 4.76 -4.80 0.80
CA GLY A 222 5.82 -5.17 1.74
C GLY A 222 6.76 -4.01 2.05
N THR A 223 6.79 -3.62 3.33
CA THR A 223 7.82 -2.89 4.11
C THR A 223 8.62 -1.72 3.51
N VAL A 224 8.43 -1.29 2.27
CA VAL A 224 9.26 -0.25 1.63
C VAL A 224 8.44 0.95 1.14
N PHE A 225 7.16 0.79 0.77
CA PHE A 225 6.32 1.90 0.31
C PHE A 225 4.87 1.83 0.82
N LYS A 226 4.44 2.83 1.62
CA LYS A 226 3.06 2.99 2.12
C LYS A 226 2.21 3.81 1.13
N LEU A 227 2.07 3.34 -0.10
CA LEU A 227 1.24 4.03 -1.11
C LEU A 227 -0.18 3.45 -1.15
N PRO A 228 -1.25 4.26 -1.25
CA PRO A 228 -2.56 3.78 -1.63
C PRO A 228 -2.50 3.32 -3.09
N LEU A 229 -2.13 2.05 -3.30
CA LEU A 229 -1.82 1.48 -4.61
C LEU A 229 -2.96 1.70 -5.62
N GLY A 230 -4.22 1.68 -5.17
CA GLY A 230 -5.38 1.88 -6.05
C GLY A 230 -5.34 3.20 -6.84
N ASN A 231 -5.09 4.33 -6.19
CA ASN A 231 -5.12 5.64 -6.87
C ASN A 231 -3.95 5.80 -7.83
N VAL A 232 -2.76 5.34 -7.44
CA VAL A 232 -1.55 5.43 -8.26
C VAL A 232 -1.65 4.52 -9.48
N THR A 233 -2.01 3.26 -9.27
CA THR A 233 -2.16 2.28 -10.34
C THR A 233 -3.26 2.71 -11.32
N LEU A 234 -4.35 3.32 -10.85
CA LEU A 234 -5.38 3.84 -11.75
C LEU A 234 -4.85 4.96 -12.67
N VAL A 235 -4.09 5.92 -12.12
CA VAL A 235 -3.52 7.02 -12.90
C VAL A 235 -2.48 6.49 -13.90
N GLU A 236 -1.65 5.55 -13.47
CA GLU A 236 -0.69 4.84 -14.33
C GLU A 236 -1.39 4.11 -15.48
N ASP A 237 -2.31 3.20 -15.17
CA ASP A 237 -2.96 2.34 -16.17
C ASP A 237 -3.73 3.20 -17.18
N LEU A 238 -4.44 4.24 -16.72
CA LEU A 238 -5.19 5.14 -17.58
C LEU A 238 -4.26 5.98 -18.47
N LEU A 239 -3.15 6.47 -17.94
CA LEU A 239 -2.14 7.16 -18.74
C LEU A 239 -1.64 6.25 -19.87
N MET A 240 -1.31 4.99 -19.57
CA MET A 240 -0.85 4.03 -20.58
C MET A 240 -1.91 3.73 -21.64
N VAL A 241 -3.18 3.58 -21.24
CA VAL A 241 -4.28 3.39 -22.19
C VAL A 241 -4.42 4.61 -23.11
N ILE A 242 -4.39 5.82 -22.57
CA ILE A 242 -4.51 7.05 -23.37
C ILE A 242 -3.35 7.14 -24.38
N MET A 243 -2.12 6.95 -23.93
CA MET A 243 -0.94 6.98 -24.81
C MET A 243 -1.03 5.90 -25.90
N ALA A 244 -1.45 4.68 -25.54
CA ALA A 244 -1.63 3.60 -26.50
C ALA A 244 -2.71 3.90 -27.55
N VAL A 245 -3.84 4.49 -27.14
CA VAL A 245 -4.92 4.91 -28.06
C VAL A 245 -4.44 6.00 -28.99
N VAL A 246 -3.76 7.03 -28.46
CA VAL A 246 -3.21 8.13 -29.27
C VAL A 246 -2.26 7.58 -30.33
N MET A 247 -1.32 6.70 -29.96
CA MET A 247 -0.37 6.09 -30.89
C MET A 247 -1.00 5.10 -31.87
N LEU A 248 -2.15 4.50 -31.54
CA LEU A 248 -2.85 3.61 -32.46
C LEU A 248 -3.63 4.39 -33.53
N VAL A 249 -4.07 5.61 -33.22
CA VAL A 249 -4.85 6.47 -34.11
C VAL A 249 -3.97 7.41 -34.95
N PHE A 250 -2.85 7.89 -34.39
CA PHE A 250 -1.96 8.89 -34.98
C PHE A 250 -0.52 8.39 -35.11
#